data_AF-A0A2D9RCX1-F1
#
_entry.id   AF-A0A2D9RCX1-F1
#
_cell.length_a   1.000
_cell.length_b   1.000
_cell.length_c   1.000
_cell.angle_alpha   90.00
_cell.angle_beta   90.00
_cell.angle_gamma   90.00
#
_symmetry.space_group_name_H-M   'P 1'
#
loop_
_entity.id
_entity.type
_entity.pdbx_description
1 polymer ?
#
loop_
_entity_poly.entity_id
_entity_poly.type
_entity_poly.pdbx_seq_one_letter_code
_entity_poly.pdbx_strand_id
1 'polypeptide(L)'
;MGDADITLRQFAVLSAVREQEGCSQSDLVKTTGIDRSTLADMVQRMERRGLLERRQAKLDARAKSVHLTDDGRAALDVSTPIVRKADDAILAMLPKNRRRAFIGILGLLADVEGIEFEELDSPVDVRAKKKTNDEKKKKKKKDGKKKKKKD
;
A
#
# COMPACT_ATOMS: atom_id res chain seq x y z
N MET A 1 -2.15 -21.97 -14.44
CA MET A 1 -3.17 -20.92 -14.27
C MET A 1 -3.06 -20.36 -12.86
N GLY A 2 -2.10 -19.47 -12.65
CA GLY A 2 -1.80 -18.96 -11.32
C GLY A 2 -0.65 -17.98 -11.41
N ASP A 3 -0.96 -16.79 -11.90
CA ASP A 3 -0.23 -15.54 -11.72
C ASP A 3 -1.17 -14.47 -12.28
N ALA A 4 -1.95 -13.82 -11.41
CA ALA A 4 -2.63 -12.60 -11.80
C ALA A 4 -1.53 -11.54 -12.00
N ASP A 5 -0.92 -11.54 -13.19
CA ASP A 5 0.20 -10.69 -13.58
C ASP A 5 -0.31 -9.26 -13.80
N ILE A 6 -0.75 -8.64 -12.70
CA ILE A 6 -1.11 -7.24 -12.62
C ILE A 6 -0.07 -6.54 -11.76
N THR A 7 0.40 -5.41 -12.28
CA THR A 7 1.34 -4.56 -11.54
C THR A 7 0.63 -3.90 -10.36
N LEU A 8 1.38 -3.44 -9.35
CA LEU A 8 0.81 -2.69 -8.21
C LEU A 8 -0.04 -1.49 -8.66
N ARG A 9 0.36 -0.81 -9.74
CA ARG A 9 -0.38 0.32 -10.31
C ARG A 9 -1.69 -0.13 -10.97
N GLN A 10 -1.69 -1.27 -11.67
CA GLN A 10 -2.92 -1.86 -12.23
C GLN A 10 -3.84 -2.35 -11.11
N PHE A 11 -3.30 -2.94 -10.04
CA PHE A 11 -4.06 -3.29 -8.84
C PHE A 11 -4.75 -2.07 -8.21
N ALA A 12 -4.04 -0.93 -8.10
CA ALA A 12 -4.62 0.30 -7.58
C ALA A 12 -5.79 0.79 -8.46
N VAL A 13 -5.65 0.75 -9.79
CA VAL A 13 -6.73 1.11 -10.70
C VAL A 13 -7.92 0.16 -10.57
N LEU A 14 -7.70 -1.17 -10.57
CA LEU A 14 -8.79 -2.14 -10.38
C LEU A 14 -9.49 -1.97 -9.03
N SER A 15 -8.73 -1.66 -7.97
CA SER A 15 -9.28 -1.40 -6.64
C SER A 15 -10.16 -0.15 -6.63
N ALA A 16 -9.70 0.95 -7.25
CA ALA A 16 -10.47 2.18 -7.36
C ALA A 16 -11.77 1.98 -8.17
N VAL A 17 -11.73 1.22 -9.26
CA VAL A 17 -12.95 0.87 -10.02
C VAL A 17 -13.89 -0.02 -9.20
N ARG A 18 -13.36 -0.97 -8.41
CA ARG A 18 -14.20 -1.82 -7.52
C ARG A 18 -14.93 -0.99 -6.48
N GLU A 19 -14.28 0.02 -5.92
CA GLU A 19 -14.85 0.91 -4.91
C GLU A 19 -15.92 1.84 -5.49
N GLN A 20 -15.72 2.28 -6.74
CA GLN A 20 -16.68 3.12 -7.45
C GLN A 20 -16.90 2.63 -8.89
N GLU A 21 -17.78 1.64 -9.05
CA GLU A 21 -18.14 1.11 -10.36
C GLU A 21 -18.78 2.17 -11.25
N GLY A 22 -18.39 2.22 -12.52
CA GLY A 22 -18.85 3.22 -13.46
C GLY A 22 -18.24 4.61 -13.28
N CYS A 23 -17.14 4.73 -12.53
CA CYS A 23 -16.37 5.97 -12.42
C CYS A 23 -15.82 6.45 -13.78
N SER A 24 -15.57 7.76 -13.87
CA SER A 24 -14.90 8.33 -15.03
C SER A 24 -13.37 8.20 -14.90
N GLN A 25 -12.64 8.36 -16.01
CA GLN A 25 -11.18 8.48 -15.94
C GLN A 25 -10.72 9.65 -15.07
N SER A 26 -11.49 10.75 -15.04
CA SER A 26 -11.15 11.90 -14.20
C SER A 26 -11.23 11.55 -12.72
N ASP A 27 -12.20 10.71 -12.33
CA ASP A 27 -12.33 10.24 -10.96
C ASP A 27 -11.18 9.30 -10.61
N LEU A 28 -10.85 8.38 -11.51
CA LEU A 28 -9.68 7.50 -11.34
C LEU A 28 -8.37 8.28 -11.20
N VAL A 29 -8.17 9.39 -11.92
CA VAL A 29 -6.98 10.26 -11.73
C VAL A 29 -6.94 10.79 -10.30
N LYS A 30 -8.07 11.29 -9.78
CA LYS A 30 -8.16 11.83 -8.42
C LYS A 30 -7.88 10.75 -7.37
N THR A 31 -8.52 9.59 -7.50
CA THR A 31 -8.42 8.51 -6.50
C THR A 31 -7.06 7.82 -6.52
N THR A 32 -6.46 7.64 -7.70
CA THR A 32 -5.19 6.89 -7.82
C THR A 32 -3.94 7.77 -7.79
N GLY A 33 -4.09 9.10 -7.95
CA GLY A 33 -2.97 10.04 -8.09
C GLY A 33 -2.14 9.83 -9.36
N ILE A 34 -2.59 9.01 -10.30
CA ILE A 34 -1.91 8.74 -11.58
C ILE A 34 -2.25 9.87 -12.55
N ASP A 35 -1.25 10.42 -13.23
CA ASP A 35 -1.50 11.46 -14.24
C ASP A 35 -2.41 10.96 -15.37
N ARG A 36 -3.13 11.91 -15.99
CA ARG A 36 -4.18 11.60 -16.95
C ARG A 36 -3.70 10.78 -18.16
N SER A 37 -2.54 11.12 -18.73
CA SER A 37 -1.97 10.39 -19.88
C SER A 37 -1.63 8.95 -19.51
N THR A 38 -0.87 8.76 -18.42
CA THR A 38 -0.46 7.43 -17.97
C THR A 38 -1.66 6.56 -17.62
N LEU A 39 -2.67 7.15 -16.97
CA LEU A 39 -3.90 6.42 -16.63
C LEU A 39 -4.68 6.03 -17.89
N ALA A 40 -4.82 6.93 -18.87
CA ALA A 40 -5.55 6.64 -20.10
C ALA A 40 -4.90 5.46 -20.86
N ASP A 41 -3.58 5.48 -21.02
CA ASP A 41 -2.81 4.40 -21.65
C ASP A 41 -2.85 3.11 -20.85
N MET A 42 -2.88 3.20 -19.52
CA MET A 42 -3.03 2.04 -18.64
C MET A 42 -4.40 1.39 -18.78
N VAL A 43 -5.47 2.18 -18.69
CA VAL A 43 -6.85 1.70 -18.85
C VAL A 43 -7.01 1.06 -20.22
N GLN A 44 -6.50 1.68 -21.29
CA GLN A 44 -6.58 1.10 -22.63
C GLN A 44 -5.90 -0.29 -22.71
N ARG A 45 -4.72 -0.45 -22.09
CA ARG A 45 -4.04 -1.75 -22.04
C ARG A 45 -4.79 -2.79 -21.21
N MET A 46 -5.38 -2.36 -20.09
CA MET A 46 -6.19 -3.23 -19.24
C MET A 46 -7.50 -3.66 -19.92
N GLU A 47 -8.12 -2.78 -20.70
CA GLU A 47 -9.26 -3.11 -21.57
C GLU A 47 -8.88 -4.16 -22.62
N ARG A 48 -7.74 -3.99 -23.30
CA ARG A 48 -7.25 -4.98 -24.28
C ARG A 48 -6.94 -6.34 -23.65
N ARG A 49 -6.59 -6.37 -22.36
CA ARG A 49 -6.39 -7.60 -21.58
C ARG A 49 -7.69 -8.18 -21.02
N GLY A 50 -8.83 -7.54 -21.25
CA GLY A 50 -10.12 -7.99 -20.73
C GLY A 50 -10.31 -7.77 -19.24
N LEU A 51 -9.51 -6.92 -18.58
CA LEU A 51 -9.62 -6.64 -17.13
C LEU A 51 -10.60 -5.50 -16.81
N LEU A 52 -10.81 -4.60 -17.77
CA LEU A 52 -11.69 -3.45 -17.66
C LEU A 52 -12.53 -3.34 -18.93
N GLU A 53 -13.65 -2.65 -18.82
CA GLU A 53 -14.46 -2.25 -19.97
C GLU A 53 -14.95 -0.82 -19.81
N ARG A 54 -15.09 -0.11 -20.93
CA ARG A 54 -15.76 1.19 -20.98
C ARG A 54 -17.16 1.06 -21.54
N ARG A 55 -18.12 1.57 -20.78
CA ARG A 55 -19.54 1.65 -21.16
C ARG A 55 -19.94 3.11 -21.30
N GLN A 56 -20.88 3.41 -22.20
CA GLN A 56 -21.52 4.73 -22.20
C GLN A 56 -22.15 4.99 -20.83
N ALA A 57 -21.89 6.16 -20.25
CA ALA A 57 -22.47 6.49 -18.96
C ALA A 57 -23.99 6.66 -19.11
N LYS A 58 -24.76 6.12 -18.16
CA LYS A 58 -26.23 6.16 -18.19
C LYS A 58 -26.81 7.58 -18.22
N LEU A 59 -26.08 8.55 -17.65
CA LEU A 59 -26.52 9.94 -17.48
C LEU A 59 -25.98 10.88 -18.58
N ASP A 60 -24.93 10.47 -19.29
CA ASP A 60 -24.35 11.25 -20.38
C ASP A 60 -23.70 10.30 -21.40
N ALA A 61 -24.34 10.15 -22.56
CA ALA A 61 -23.85 9.29 -23.65
C ALA A 61 -22.50 9.73 -24.23
N ARG A 62 -22.06 10.97 -23.97
CA ARG A 62 -20.74 11.47 -24.36
C ARG A 62 -19.66 11.09 -23.34
N ALA A 63 -20.04 10.75 -22.11
CA ALA A 63 -19.12 10.29 -21.08
C ALA A 63 -18.95 8.77 -21.13
N LYS A 64 -17.70 8.31 -20.98
CA LYS A 64 -17.38 6.88 -20.83
C LYS A 64 -17.12 6.58 -19.36
N SER A 65 -17.83 5.58 -18.85
CA SER A 65 -17.68 5.01 -17.51
C SER A 65 -16.81 3.76 -17.57
N VAL A 66 -15.95 3.55 -16.59
CA VAL A 66 -15.04 2.39 -16.49
C VAL A 66 -15.64 1.38 -15.51
N HIS A 67 -15.66 0.11 -15.90
CA HIS A 67 -16.18 -1.01 -15.10
C HIS A 67 -15.19 -2.16 -15.05
N LEU A 68 -15.22 -2.93 -13.97
CA LEU A 68 -14.54 -4.22 -13.92
C LEU A 68 -15.28 -5.26 -14.74
N THR A 69 -14.52 -6.05 -15.51
CA THR A 69 -14.98 -7.33 -16.05
C THR A 69 -14.87 -8.42 -14.98
N ASP A 70 -15.41 -9.61 -15.27
CA ASP A 70 -15.25 -10.77 -14.39
C ASP A 70 -13.79 -11.18 -14.22
N ASP A 71 -13.00 -11.14 -15.30
CA ASP A 71 -11.55 -11.39 -15.25
C ASP A 71 -10.82 -10.33 -14.42
N GLY A 72 -11.25 -9.07 -14.50
CA GLY A 72 -10.74 -7.98 -13.67
C GLY A 72 -10.99 -8.20 -12.18
N ARG A 73 -12.20 -8.65 -11.82
CA ARG A 73 -12.56 -9.01 -10.45
C ARG A 73 -11.73 -10.19 -9.95
N ALA A 74 -11.64 -11.26 -10.75
CA ALA A 74 -10.85 -12.44 -10.41
C ALA A 74 -9.37 -12.11 -10.20
N ALA A 75 -8.77 -11.31 -11.08
CA ALA A 75 -7.39 -10.85 -10.92
C ALA A 75 -7.20 -10.05 -9.63
N LEU A 76 -8.14 -9.15 -9.32
CA LEU A 76 -8.09 -8.33 -8.12
C LEU A 76 -8.22 -9.17 -6.84
N ASP A 77 -9.09 -10.19 -6.83
CA ASP A 77 -9.30 -11.07 -5.69
C ASP A 77 -8.08 -11.96 -5.42
N VAL A 78 -7.40 -12.43 -6.48
CA VAL A 78 -6.13 -13.17 -6.37
C VAL A 78 -5.01 -12.28 -5.81
N SER A 79 -4.91 -11.03 -6.27
CA SER A 79 -3.84 -10.12 -5.87
C SER A 79 -4.04 -9.47 -4.49
N THR A 80 -5.29 -9.28 -4.05
CA THR A 80 -5.61 -8.62 -2.76
C THR A 80 -4.86 -9.21 -1.56
N PRO A 81 -4.84 -10.54 -1.30
CA PRO A 81 -4.10 -11.10 -0.17
C PRO A 81 -2.58 -10.92 -0.30
N ILE A 82 -2.04 -10.88 -1.52
CA ILE A 82 -0.60 -10.68 -1.79
C ILE A 82 -0.21 -9.25 -1.40
N VAL A 83 -0.99 -8.26 -1.85
CA VAL A 83 -0.77 -6.84 -1.51
C VAL A 83 -0.90 -6.62 -0.01
N ARG A 84 -1.96 -7.15 0.62
CA ARG A 84 -2.15 -7.06 2.08
C ARG A 84 -0.98 -7.63 2.87
N LYS A 85 -0.43 -8.77 2.44
CA LYS A 85 0.74 -9.37 3.09
C LYS A 85 1.99 -8.48 2.97
N ALA A 86 2.15 -7.79 1.83
CA ALA A 86 3.23 -6.83 1.66
C ALA A 86 3.05 -5.61 2.58
N ASP A 87 1.83 -5.06 2.64
CA ASP A 87 1.50 -3.93 3.53
C ASP A 87 1.72 -4.30 5.01
N ASP A 88 1.27 -5.49 5.42
CA ASP A 88 1.48 -6.02 6.77
C ASP A 88 2.97 -6.16 7.11
N ALA A 89 3.79 -6.61 6.15
CA ALA A 89 5.23 -6.73 6.33
C ALA A 89 5.91 -5.37 6.49
N ILE A 90 5.47 -4.36 5.73
CA ILE A 90 5.96 -2.98 5.84
C ILE A 90 5.57 -2.40 7.21
N LEU A 91 4.30 -2.51 7.61
CA LEU A 91 3.82 -2.04 8.91
C LEU A 91 4.43 -2.82 10.08
N ALA A 92 4.81 -4.09 9.88
CA ALA A 92 5.50 -4.89 10.88
C ALA A 92 6.89 -4.35 11.25
N MET A 93 7.50 -3.52 10.41
CA MET A 93 8.75 -2.83 10.74
C MET A 93 8.56 -1.74 11.81
N LEU A 94 7.32 -1.35 12.10
CA LEU A 94 6.95 -0.41 13.15
C LEU A 94 6.35 -1.13 14.38
N PRO A 95 6.65 -0.63 15.60
CA PRO A 95 5.94 -1.04 16.81
C PRO A 95 4.42 -0.92 16.65
N LYS A 96 3.66 -1.86 17.22
CA LYS A 96 2.19 -1.92 17.05
C LYS A 96 1.49 -0.60 17.42
N ASN A 97 1.92 0.04 18.50
CA ASN A 97 1.38 1.31 19.00
C ASN A 97 1.66 2.52 18.09
N ARG A 98 2.47 2.37 17.03
CA ARG A 98 2.81 3.46 16.10
C ARG A 98 2.17 3.32 14.72
N ARG A 99 1.62 2.15 14.40
CA ARG A 99 1.10 1.86 13.05
C ARG A 99 -0.08 2.76 12.69
N ARG A 100 -1.02 2.96 13.62
CA ARG A 100 -2.19 3.81 13.39
C ARG A 100 -1.80 5.27 13.14
N ALA A 101 -0.93 5.83 13.98
CA ALA A 101 -0.44 7.19 13.79
C ALA A 101 0.35 7.37 12.49
N PHE A 102 1.17 6.39 12.10
CA PHE A 102 1.87 6.42 10.82
C PHE A 102 0.90 6.47 9.63
N ILE A 103 -0.15 5.64 9.64
CA ILE A 103 -1.22 5.66 8.62
C ILE A 103 -1.93 7.02 8.62
N GLY A 104 -2.24 7.58 9.80
CA GLY A 104 -2.81 8.92 9.94
C GLY A 104 -1.96 10.01 9.28
N ILE A 105 -0.65 10.00 9.53
CA ILE A 105 0.28 10.97 8.92
C ILE A 105 0.35 10.79 7.40
N LEU A 106 0.43 9.54 6.91
CA LEU A 106 0.42 9.29 5.46
C LEU A 106 -0.86 9.82 4.80
N GLY A 107 -1.99 9.63 5.46
CA GLY A 107 -3.28 10.15 5.03
C GLY A 107 -3.34 11.67 4.95
N LEU A 108 -2.80 12.36 5.96
CA LEU A 108 -2.67 13.82 5.97
C LEU A 108 -1.79 14.31 4.80
N LEU A 109 -0.67 13.63 4.54
CA LEU A 109 0.23 13.97 3.43
C LEU A 109 -0.40 13.69 2.05
N ALA A 110 -1.28 12.70 1.98
CA ALA A 110 -1.99 12.31 0.77
C ALA A 110 -3.34 13.03 0.58
N ASP A 111 -3.69 13.95 1.48
CA ASP A 111 -4.96 14.69 1.48
C ASP A 111 -6.21 13.78 1.44
N VAL A 112 -6.15 12.65 2.17
CA VAL A 112 -7.25 11.69 2.26
C VAL A 112 -8.20 12.12 3.38
N GLU A 113 -9.45 12.45 3.03
CA GLU A 113 -10.49 12.79 4.01
C GLU A 113 -10.88 11.60 4.89
N GLY A 114 -11.26 11.86 6.16
CA GLY A 114 -11.90 10.86 7.03
C GLY A 114 -10.97 9.97 7.86
N ILE A 115 -9.70 10.33 8.03
CA ILE A 115 -8.77 9.52 8.85
C ILE A 115 -8.81 9.96 10.31
N GLU A 116 -9.30 9.07 11.18
CA GLU A 116 -9.31 9.28 12.62
C GLU A 116 -7.90 9.07 13.22
N PHE A 117 -7.42 10.07 13.94
CA PHE A 117 -6.18 10.01 14.70
C PHE A 117 -6.48 9.47 16.11
N GLU A 118 -5.84 8.38 16.53
CA GLU A 118 -5.69 8.12 17.97
C GLU A 118 -4.45 8.85 18.47
N GLU A 119 -4.59 9.46 19.65
CA GLU A 119 -3.55 10.20 20.35
C GLU A 119 -2.30 9.32 20.56
N LEU A 120 -1.14 9.85 20.21
CA LEU A 120 0.14 9.15 20.37
C LEU A 120 0.48 9.05 21.86
N ASP A 121 0.43 7.83 22.43
CA ASP A 121 1.00 7.60 23.75
C ASP A 121 2.54 7.79 23.72
N SER A 122 2.96 8.95 24.24
CA SER A 122 4.29 9.28 24.78
C SER A 122 5.43 9.64 23.79
N PRO A 123 6.39 10.51 24.20
CA PRO A 123 7.41 11.08 23.34
C PRO A 123 8.36 10.03 22.74
N VAL A 124 8.82 10.36 21.55
CA VAL A 124 9.63 9.51 20.69
C VAL A 124 11.05 9.28 21.25
N ASP A 125 11.33 8.13 21.87
CA ASP A 125 12.72 7.69 22.02
C ASP A 125 13.17 6.87 20.80
N VAL A 126 13.67 7.57 19.78
CA VAL A 126 14.27 6.97 18.57
C VAL A 126 15.57 6.19 18.89
N ARG A 127 16.13 6.34 20.11
CA ARG A 127 17.46 5.82 20.45
C ARG A 127 17.46 4.40 21.06
N ALA A 128 16.30 3.77 21.25
CA ALA A 128 16.25 2.44 21.86
C ALA A 128 16.99 1.34 21.07
N LYS A 129 17.17 1.50 19.74
CA LYS A 129 17.99 0.57 18.93
C LYS A 129 19.50 0.67 19.17
N LYS A 130 20.01 1.70 19.86
CA LYS A 130 21.46 1.81 20.16
C LYS A 130 21.88 0.99 21.38
N LYS A 131 20.98 0.72 22.34
CA LYS A 131 21.34 0.06 23.62
C LYS A 131 21.62 -1.45 23.47
N THR A 132 20.97 -2.14 22.53
CA THR A 132 21.16 -3.60 22.37
C THR A 132 22.53 -3.98 21.79
N ASN A 133 23.18 -3.08 21.04
CA ASN A 133 24.51 -3.33 20.48
C ASN A 133 25.64 -3.00 21.47
N ASP A 134 25.50 -1.93 22.27
CA ASP A 134 26.51 -1.56 23.29
C ASP A 134 26.55 -2.54 24.48
N GLU A 135 25.41 -3.10 24.89
CA GLU A 135 25.38 -4.14 25.94
C GLU A 135 25.98 -5.47 25.47
N LYS A 136 25.71 -5.89 24.23
CA LYS A 136 26.36 -7.07 23.62
C LYS A 136 27.88 -6.88 23.49
N LYS A 137 28.35 -5.66 23.17
CA LYS A 137 29.78 -5.33 23.07
C LYS A 137 30.47 -5.30 24.44
N LYS A 138 29.80 -4.81 25.50
CA LYS A 138 30.30 -4.84 26.88
C LYS A 138 30.37 -6.26 27.46
N LYS A 139 29.40 -7.13 27.17
CA LYS A 139 29.40 -8.53 27.65
C LYS A 139 30.55 -9.35 27.03
N LYS A 140 30.76 -9.24 25.71
CA LYS A 140 31.91 -9.88 25.01
C LYS A 140 33.28 -9.42 25.54
N LYS A 141 33.45 -8.14 25.89
CA LYS A 141 34.71 -7.63 26.47
C LYS A 141 34.96 -8.14 27.91
N LYS A 142 33.93 -8.36 28.72
CA LYS A 142 34.06 -8.88 30.08
C LYS A 142 34.42 -10.37 30.09
N ASP A 143 33.82 -11.17 29.21
CA ASP A 143 34.10 -12.61 29.14
C ASP A 143 35.50 -12.91 28.59
N GLY A 144 35.99 -12.13 27.62
CA GLY A 144 37.37 -12.25 27.13
C GLY A 144 38.45 -11.87 28.15
N LYS A 145 38.16 -10.92 29.05
CA LYS A 145 39.12 -10.46 30.08
C LYS A 145 39.18 -11.41 31.30
N LYS A 146 38.13 -12.20 31.55
CA LYS A 146 38.13 -13.26 32.59
C LYS A 146 38.92 -14.50 32.17
N LYS A 147 38.93 -14.85 30.87
CA LYS A 147 39.70 -16.00 30.36
C LYS A 147 41.21 -15.76 30.39
N LYS A 148 41.67 -14.55 30.07
CA LYS A 148 43.10 -14.17 30.07
C LYS A 148 43.77 -14.02 31.45
N LYS A 149 43.02 -14.19 32.55
CA LYS A 149 43.53 -13.98 33.93
C LYS A 149 43.60 -15.29 34.73
N LYS A 150 43.39 -16.43 34.06
CA LYS A 150 43.32 -17.76 34.67
C LYS A 150 44.30 -18.77 34.03
N ASP A 151 45.16 -18.30 33.12
CA ASP A 151 46.31 -19.02 32.56
C ASP A 151 47.58 -18.29 33.02
#